data_AF-A0A1Y2WWY8-F1
#
_entry.id   AF-A0A1Y2WWY8-F1
#
_cell.length_a   1.000
_cell.length_b   1.000
_cell.length_c   1.000
_cell.angle_alpha   90.00
_cell.angle_beta   90.00
_cell.angle_gamma   90.00
#
_symmetry.space_group_name_H-M   'P 1'
#
loop_
_entity.id
_entity.type
_entity.pdbx_description
1 polymer ?
#
loop_
_entity_poly.entity_id
_entity_poly.type
_entity_poly.pdbx_seq_one_letter_code
_entity_poly.pdbx_strand_id
1 'polypeptide(L)'
;MYARTRGAPGAVTAMFTFREAPQIAQVQEADLEVRTVDPRYSIQYTNQPSWNETGDIPQATRNVSLPNRVDWSDWQYHRMDWTPGSTSWFVDGQLMSSIQFQAPRDASRIMFNSWSDGGSWSGNMTVGQSAEMQIQWIDIVYNSTDPAPGNPWTNPGAGGSCANTCSIDLTSKTGTPVLISGPQGGQPGQPPAPGGGHACTSAKYGQCAGKTWNGCTACAAGTTCRFQNDYYSQCL
;
A
#
# COMPACT_ATOMS: atom_id res chain seq x y z
N MET A 1 5.35 -0.46 -7.72
CA MET A 1 5.93 -0.11 -9.04
C MET A 1 7.33 -0.68 -9.15
N TYR A 2 7.74 -1.10 -10.33
CA TYR A 2 9.16 -1.33 -10.65
C TYR A 2 9.69 -0.11 -11.40
N ALA A 3 10.51 0.68 -10.71
CA ALA A 3 10.86 2.02 -11.13
C ALA A 3 12.31 2.38 -10.74
N ARG A 4 12.79 3.50 -11.30
CA ARG A 4 14.02 4.17 -10.91
C ARG A 4 13.96 5.64 -11.25
N THR A 5 14.83 6.43 -10.63
CA THR A 5 15.04 7.84 -10.98
C THR A 5 16.40 8.01 -11.63
N ARG A 6 16.57 8.89 -12.61
CA ARG A 6 17.88 9.19 -13.21
C ARG A 6 18.01 10.67 -13.49
N GLY A 7 19.26 11.13 -13.61
CA GLY A 7 19.57 12.46 -14.13
C GLY A 7 20.31 13.34 -13.13
N ALA A 8 20.30 14.63 -13.44
CA ALA A 8 21.03 15.65 -12.68
C ALA A 8 20.31 16.04 -11.38
N PRO A 9 21.03 16.62 -10.40
CA PRO A 9 20.43 17.32 -9.27
C PRO A 9 19.48 18.44 -9.72
N GLY A 10 18.46 18.72 -8.91
CA GLY A 10 17.51 19.81 -9.15
C GLY A 10 16.08 19.38 -9.47
N ALA A 11 15.76 18.08 -9.38
CA ALA A 11 14.42 17.54 -9.59
C ALA A 11 13.93 16.69 -8.42
N VAL A 12 12.61 16.54 -8.35
CA VAL A 12 11.90 15.58 -7.51
C VAL A 12 11.10 14.63 -8.39
N THR A 13 11.21 13.33 -8.14
CA THR A 13 10.32 12.32 -8.70
C THR A 13 9.49 11.70 -7.59
N ALA A 14 8.20 11.53 -7.81
CA ALA A 14 7.31 11.06 -6.76
C ALA A 14 6.30 10.00 -7.24
N MET A 15 5.96 9.10 -6.32
CA MET A 15 4.71 8.33 -6.35
C MET A 15 3.94 8.68 -5.08
N PHE A 16 2.68 9.05 -5.23
CA PHE A 16 1.89 9.47 -4.09
C PHE A 16 0.40 9.15 -4.24
N THR A 17 -0.28 9.00 -3.11
CA THR A 17 -1.75 9.09 -3.08
C THR A 17 -2.16 10.52 -2.83
N PHE A 18 -3.21 11.02 -3.48
CA PHE A 18 -3.70 12.38 -3.25
C PHE A 18 -5.22 12.47 -3.23
N ARG A 19 -5.73 13.18 -2.22
CA ARG A 19 -7.12 13.61 -2.11
C ARG A 19 -7.17 15.06 -1.65
N GLU A 20 -7.73 15.91 -2.51
CA GLU A 20 -7.94 17.31 -2.21
C GLU A 20 -8.95 17.52 -1.07
N ALA A 21 -8.77 18.64 -0.37
CA ALA A 21 -9.74 19.18 0.57
C ALA A 21 -9.70 20.72 0.52
N PRO A 22 -10.78 21.42 0.93
CA PRO A 22 -10.80 22.88 0.93
C PRO A 22 -9.76 23.52 1.85
N GLN A 23 -9.33 22.81 2.89
CA GLN A 23 -8.35 23.26 3.87
C GLN A 23 -7.14 22.33 3.80
N ILE A 24 -5.92 22.89 3.82
CA ILE A 24 -4.67 22.11 3.78
C ILE A 24 -4.62 21.09 4.93
N ALA A 25 -5.11 21.47 6.11
CA ALA A 25 -5.22 20.59 7.28
C ALA A 25 -6.08 19.33 7.07
N GLN A 26 -6.84 19.26 5.99
CA GLN A 26 -7.74 18.16 5.64
C GLN A 26 -7.30 17.39 4.39
N VAL A 27 -6.24 17.84 3.70
CA VAL A 27 -5.66 17.09 2.59
C VAL A 27 -5.19 15.74 3.10
N GLN A 28 -5.41 14.70 2.29
CA GLN A 28 -4.90 13.37 2.57
C GLN A 28 -3.96 12.98 1.43
N GLU A 29 -2.70 12.81 1.78
CA GLU A 29 -1.67 12.44 0.82
C GLU A 29 -0.58 11.62 1.51
N ALA A 30 0.01 10.70 0.76
CA ALA A 30 1.08 9.84 1.21
C ALA A 30 2.09 9.67 0.10
N ASP A 31 3.33 10.06 0.39
CA ASP A 31 4.36 10.33 -0.58
C ASP A 31 5.51 9.32 -0.47
N LEU A 32 6.03 8.92 -1.62
CA LEU A 32 7.42 8.53 -1.83
C LEU A 32 8.04 9.60 -2.72
N GLU A 33 9.07 10.27 -2.23
CA GLU A 33 9.81 11.29 -2.96
C GLU A 33 11.31 10.94 -3.03
N VAL A 34 11.85 11.00 -4.23
CA VAL A 34 13.28 11.02 -4.49
C VAL A 34 13.67 12.42 -4.92
N ARG A 35 14.52 13.06 -4.12
CA ARG A 35 15.15 14.33 -4.46
C ARG A 35 16.50 14.02 -5.09
N THR A 36 16.67 14.39 -6.35
CA THR A 36 17.92 14.14 -7.11
C THR A 36 19.13 14.92 -6.57
N VAL A 37 18.91 15.91 -5.71
CA VAL A 37 19.96 16.64 -4.99
C VAL A 37 20.47 15.89 -3.75
N ASP A 38 19.66 15.00 -3.18
CA ASP A 38 20.03 14.24 -1.99
C ASP A 38 20.94 13.06 -2.35
N PRO A 39 21.64 12.45 -1.37
CA PRO A 39 22.43 11.26 -1.62
C PRO A 39 21.63 10.18 -2.34
N ARG A 40 22.30 9.43 -3.23
CA ARG A 40 21.64 8.47 -4.13
C ARG A 40 20.95 7.29 -3.45
N TYR A 41 21.15 7.13 -2.16
CA TYR A 41 20.53 6.11 -1.34
C TYR A 41 19.49 6.72 -0.39
N SER A 42 19.04 7.96 -0.61
CA SER A 42 18.06 8.65 0.22
C SER A 42 16.68 8.61 -0.45
N ILE A 43 15.66 8.23 0.31
CA ILE A 43 14.25 8.36 -0.07
C ILE A 43 13.51 9.04 1.09
N GLN A 44 12.59 9.93 0.76
CA GLN A 44 11.68 10.52 1.73
C GLN A 44 10.28 9.92 1.59
N TYR A 45 9.67 9.61 2.72
CA TYR A 45 8.26 9.28 2.82
C TYR A 45 7.52 10.28 3.68
N THR A 46 6.34 10.70 3.28
CA THR A 46 5.56 11.70 4.02
C THR A 46 4.08 11.33 4.02
N ASN A 47 3.37 11.54 5.13
CA ASN A 47 1.92 11.66 5.11
C ASN A 47 1.57 13.14 5.33
N GLN A 48 0.95 13.76 4.34
CA GLN A 48 0.60 15.18 4.37
C GLN A 48 -0.66 15.45 5.20
N PRO A 49 -0.81 16.68 5.71
CA PRO A 49 0.14 17.81 5.67
C PRO A 49 1.36 17.61 6.57
N SER A 50 2.56 17.91 6.09
CA SER A 50 3.81 17.84 6.88
C SER A 50 4.24 19.17 7.48
N TRP A 51 3.50 20.26 7.24
CA TRP A 51 3.83 21.61 7.69
C TRP A 51 2.56 22.40 8.05
N ASN A 52 2.69 23.35 8.98
CA ASN A 52 1.69 24.37 9.30
C ASN A 52 2.35 25.72 9.64
N GLU A 53 1.55 26.73 10.02
CA GLU A 53 2.05 28.09 10.35
C GLU A 53 3.16 28.14 11.41
N THR A 54 3.27 27.12 12.26
CA THR A 54 4.29 27.02 13.32
C THR A 54 5.55 26.26 12.89
N GLY A 55 5.55 25.64 11.71
CA GLY A 55 6.67 24.89 11.15
C GLY A 55 6.31 23.46 10.73
N ASP A 56 7.36 22.64 10.57
CA ASP A 56 7.24 21.23 10.22
C ASP A 56 6.53 20.45 11.32
N ILE A 57 5.61 19.56 10.92
CA ILE A 57 4.85 18.72 11.81
C ILE A 57 5.68 17.46 12.10
N PRO A 58 6.08 17.23 13.37
CA PRO A 58 6.81 16.03 13.73
C PRO A 58 6.03 14.77 13.34
N GLN A 59 6.75 13.71 13.00
CA GLN A 59 6.20 12.40 12.64
C GLN A 59 5.51 12.30 11.27
N ALA A 60 5.20 13.39 10.58
CA ALA A 60 4.62 13.36 9.22
C ALA A 60 5.60 12.78 8.19
N THR A 61 6.89 13.12 8.31
CA THR A 61 7.94 12.75 7.35
C THR A 61 8.94 11.75 7.93
N ARG A 62 9.44 10.83 7.09
CA ARG A 62 10.51 9.88 7.37
C ARG A 62 11.53 9.91 6.24
N ASN A 63 12.73 10.38 6.55
CA ASN A 63 13.89 10.23 5.69
C ASN A 63 14.53 8.87 5.95
N VAL A 64 14.68 8.06 4.92
CA VAL A 64 15.32 6.74 5.02
C VAL A 64 16.55 6.67 4.15
N SER A 65 17.53 5.88 4.59
CA SER A 65 18.61 5.42 3.73
C SER A 65 18.31 4.02 3.25
N LEU A 66 18.44 3.79 1.94
CA LEU A 66 18.28 2.50 1.32
C LEU A 66 19.29 1.49 1.88
N PRO A 67 18.86 0.24 2.13
CA PRO A 67 19.71 -0.80 2.68
C PRO A 67 20.88 -1.06 1.73
N ASN A 68 22.05 -1.40 2.28
CA ASN A 68 23.28 -1.64 1.51
C ASN A 68 23.72 -0.48 0.59
N ARG A 69 23.14 0.73 0.77
CA ARG A 69 23.35 1.89 -0.10
C ARG A 69 23.04 1.62 -1.57
N VAL A 70 22.00 0.82 -1.84
CA VAL A 70 21.48 0.70 -3.21
C VAL A 70 21.07 2.09 -3.70
N ASP A 71 21.39 2.39 -4.96
CA ASP A 71 21.19 3.68 -5.61
C ASP A 71 19.77 3.76 -6.16
N TRP A 72 19.02 4.85 -5.93
CA TRP A 72 17.68 5.07 -6.49
C TRP A 72 17.68 5.13 -8.04
N SER A 73 18.87 5.15 -8.67
CA SER A 73 19.04 5.03 -10.12
C SER A 73 19.20 3.61 -10.64
N ASP A 74 19.26 2.63 -9.74
CA ASP A 74 19.06 1.23 -10.07
C ASP A 74 17.57 0.89 -10.08
N TRP A 75 17.19 -0.13 -10.86
CA TRP A 75 15.80 -0.58 -10.90
C TRP A 75 15.41 -1.27 -9.59
N GLN A 76 14.34 -0.79 -8.96
CA GLN A 76 13.88 -1.29 -7.66
C GLN A 76 12.36 -1.47 -7.63
N TYR A 77 11.91 -2.43 -6.83
CA TYR A 77 10.50 -2.57 -6.47
C TYR A 77 10.14 -1.64 -5.31
N HIS A 78 9.50 -0.51 -5.63
CA HIS A 78 8.90 0.37 -4.65
C HIS A 78 7.45 -0.04 -4.40
N ARG A 79 7.08 -0.24 -3.14
CA ARG A 79 5.73 -0.66 -2.76
C ARG A 79 5.23 0.14 -1.56
N MET A 80 3.96 0.54 -1.66
CA MET A 80 3.18 1.11 -0.57
C MET A 80 2.10 0.11 -0.18
N ASP A 81 2.06 -0.26 1.09
CA ASP A 81 0.89 -0.88 1.71
C ASP A 81 0.12 0.22 2.42
N TRP A 82 -1.10 0.45 1.97
CA TRP A 82 -2.03 1.36 2.63
C TRP A 82 -3.11 0.54 3.32
N THR A 83 -3.00 0.47 4.63
CA THR A 83 -4.00 -0.14 5.50
C THR A 83 -4.62 0.93 6.38
N PRO A 84 -5.80 0.70 6.97
CA PRO A 84 -6.41 1.70 7.80
C PRO A 84 -5.52 2.09 8.99
N GLY A 85 -5.16 3.39 9.06
CA GLY A 85 -4.29 3.93 10.09
C GLY A 85 -2.79 3.80 9.83
N SER A 86 -2.34 3.33 8.67
CA SER A 86 -0.92 3.24 8.34
C SER A 86 -0.62 3.27 6.83
N THR A 87 0.47 3.94 6.48
CA THR A 87 1.18 3.75 5.21
C THR A 87 2.53 3.08 5.49
N SER A 88 2.75 1.91 4.91
CA SER A 88 4.00 1.14 5.05
C SER A 88 4.72 1.08 3.71
N TRP A 89 6.02 1.36 3.72
CA TRP A 89 6.81 1.58 2.52
C TRP A 89 7.93 0.55 2.43
N PHE A 90 8.07 -0.05 1.25
CA PHE A 90 9.03 -1.11 0.99
C PHE A 90 9.88 -0.82 -0.24
N VAL A 91 11.13 -1.26 -0.19
CA VAL A 91 12.04 -1.32 -1.34
C VAL A 91 12.59 -2.73 -1.43
N ASP A 92 12.40 -3.36 -2.59
CA ASP A 92 12.82 -4.76 -2.87
C ASP A 92 12.36 -5.75 -1.78
N GLY A 93 11.14 -5.54 -1.27
CA GLY A 93 10.52 -6.38 -0.24
C GLY A 93 10.99 -6.10 1.19
N GLN A 94 11.96 -5.22 1.40
CA GLN A 94 12.38 -4.80 2.74
C GLN A 94 11.56 -3.59 3.22
N LEU A 95 11.02 -3.68 4.43
CA LEU A 95 10.30 -2.55 5.07
C LEU A 95 11.28 -1.41 5.36
N MET A 96 11.02 -0.25 4.77
CA MET A 96 11.80 0.98 4.96
C MET A 96 11.22 1.84 6.07
N SER A 97 9.89 1.99 6.10
CA SER A 97 9.20 2.88 7.04
C SER A 97 7.73 2.52 7.17
N SER A 98 7.13 2.86 8.32
CA SER A 98 5.68 2.89 8.52
C SER A 98 5.29 4.21 9.17
N ILE A 99 4.27 4.87 8.64
CA ILE A 99 3.76 6.16 9.13
C ILE A 99 2.27 6.01 9.46
N GLN A 100 1.95 6.10 10.75
CA GLN A 100 0.58 6.09 11.26
C GLN A 100 -0.01 7.49 11.36
N PHE A 101 0.84 8.47 11.66
CA PHE A 101 0.42 9.87 11.76
C PHE A 101 -0.11 10.34 10.41
N GLN A 102 -1.34 10.84 10.40
CA GLN A 102 -2.04 11.33 9.19
C GLN A 102 -2.12 10.33 8.03
N ALA A 103 -2.09 9.03 8.30
CA ALA A 103 -2.33 8.04 7.26
C ALA A 103 -3.66 8.34 6.52
N PRO A 104 -3.67 8.33 5.17
CA PRO A 104 -4.89 8.51 4.41
C PRO A 104 -5.97 7.53 4.85
N ARG A 105 -7.22 7.98 4.78
CA ARG A 105 -8.42 7.28 5.25
C ARG A 105 -9.43 7.07 4.13
N ASP A 106 -9.51 8.03 3.22
CA ASP A 106 -10.48 8.05 2.14
C ASP A 106 -9.86 7.72 0.79
N ALA A 107 -10.67 7.16 -0.11
CA ALA A 107 -10.27 6.85 -1.48
C ALA A 107 -9.57 8.05 -2.14
N SER A 108 -8.37 7.78 -2.62
CA SER A 108 -7.42 8.78 -3.13
C SER A 108 -6.92 8.38 -4.51
N ARG A 109 -6.50 9.37 -5.30
CA ARG A 109 -5.89 9.12 -6.62
C ARG A 109 -4.45 8.66 -6.41
N ILE A 110 -3.98 7.70 -7.22
CA ILE A 110 -2.56 7.38 -7.30
C ILE A 110 -1.96 8.25 -8.39
N MET A 111 -0.91 9.00 -8.06
CA MET A 111 -0.28 9.97 -8.93
C MET A 111 1.23 9.70 -9.00
N PHE A 112 1.79 10.03 -10.17
CA PHE A 112 3.22 9.98 -10.45
C PHE A 112 3.61 11.29 -11.11
N ASN A 113 4.68 11.91 -10.67
CA ASN A 113 5.19 13.11 -11.32
C ASN A 113 6.72 13.19 -11.26
N SER A 114 7.24 14.10 -12.07
CA SER A 114 8.63 14.54 -12.06
C SER A 114 8.61 16.05 -12.26
N TRP A 115 9.20 16.79 -11.33
CA TRP A 115 9.13 18.25 -11.34
C TRP A 115 10.40 18.90 -10.81
N SER A 116 10.56 20.18 -11.15
CA SER A 116 11.67 21.04 -10.73
C SER A 116 11.15 22.47 -10.70
N ASP A 117 11.46 23.19 -9.62
CA ASP A 117 11.12 24.61 -9.47
C ASP A 117 12.35 25.50 -9.21
N GLY A 118 13.54 24.91 -9.05
CA GLY A 118 14.77 25.65 -8.71
C GLY A 118 14.81 26.15 -7.26
N GLY A 119 13.80 25.81 -6.44
CA GLY A 119 13.68 26.22 -5.05
C GLY A 119 14.60 25.44 -4.11
N SER A 120 14.55 25.77 -2.81
CA SER A 120 15.34 25.07 -1.79
C SER A 120 15.00 23.58 -1.67
N TRP A 121 13.79 23.19 -2.08
CA TRP A 121 13.35 21.81 -2.05
C TRP A 121 13.91 20.98 -3.20
N SER A 122 13.58 21.32 -4.45
CA SER A 122 14.05 20.57 -5.62
C SER A 122 15.55 20.76 -5.87
N GLY A 123 16.08 21.92 -5.51
CA GLY A 123 17.45 22.34 -5.81
C GLY A 123 17.58 22.95 -7.20
N ASN A 124 18.76 23.49 -7.51
CA ASN A 124 19.04 24.08 -8.82
C ASN A 124 19.32 23.00 -9.87
N MET A 125 18.47 22.90 -10.89
CA MET A 125 18.77 22.14 -12.10
C MET A 125 19.48 23.04 -13.12
N THR A 126 20.73 22.70 -13.43
CA THR A 126 21.50 23.44 -14.43
C THR A 126 20.79 23.41 -15.79
N VAL A 127 20.70 24.57 -16.46
CA VAL A 127 20.06 24.70 -17.78
C VAL A 127 20.63 23.66 -18.75
N GLY A 128 19.72 22.94 -19.44
CA GLY A 128 20.06 21.88 -20.38
C GLY A 128 20.25 20.49 -19.74
N GLN A 129 20.22 20.39 -18.42
CA GLN A 129 20.14 19.10 -17.74
C GLN A 129 18.70 18.57 -17.68
N SER A 130 18.56 17.29 -17.34
CA SER A 130 17.26 16.65 -17.14
C SER A 130 17.34 15.61 -16.03
N ALA A 131 16.18 15.29 -15.47
CA ALA A 131 15.95 14.15 -14.63
C ALA A 131 14.61 13.49 -14.99
N GLU A 132 14.56 12.18 -14.84
CA GLU A 132 13.47 11.33 -15.31
C GLU A 132 13.11 10.28 -14.25
N MET A 133 11.80 10.08 -14.06
CA MET A 133 11.26 8.88 -13.44
C MET A 133 10.98 7.86 -14.53
N GLN A 134 11.64 6.71 -14.46
CA GLN A 134 11.40 5.61 -15.39
C GLN A 134 10.62 4.52 -14.66
N ILE A 135 9.50 4.10 -15.25
CA ILE A 135 8.62 3.07 -14.71
C ILE A 135 8.46 1.98 -15.77
N GLN A 136 8.77 0.73 -15.44
CA GLN A 136 8.49 -0.38 -16.35
C GLN A 136 7.06 -0.89 -16.18
N TRP A 137 6.62 -1.08 -14.93
CA TRP A 137 5.24 -1.47 -14.62
C TRP A 137 4.80 -1.02 -13.24
N ILE A 138 3.49 -0.98 -13.09
CA ILE A 138 2.79 -0.64 -11.86
C ILE A 138 1.80 -1.76 -11.58
N ASP A 139 1.95 -2.38 -10.42
CA ASP A 139 0.95 -3.27 -9.85
C ASP A 139 0.11 -2.48 -8.84
N ILE A 140 -1.20 -2.49 -9.02
CA ILE A 140 -2.15 -1.93 -8.05
C ILE A 140 -3.07 -3.06 -7.66
N VAL A 141 -3.16 -3.29 -6.34
CA VAL A 141 -4.15 -4.18 -5.80
C VAL A 141 -4.86 -3.49 -4.66
N TYR A 142 -6.17 -3.64 -4.64
CA TYR A 142 -7.05 -3.04 -3.66
C TYR A 142 -8.10 -4.06 -3.27
N ASN A 143 -8.63 -3.92 -2.06
CA ASN A 143 -9.69 -4.79 -1.61
C ASN A 143 -11.00 -4.44 -2.34
N SER A 144 -11.69 -5.43 -2.90
CA SER A 144 -12.99 -5.27 -3.55
C SER A 144 -14.16 -5.67 -2.64
N THR A 145 -14.00 -5.60 -1.32
CA THR A 145 -14.99 -6.02 -0.30
C THR A 145 -16.29 -5.21 -0.28
N ASP A 146 -16.58 -4.38 -1.28
CA ASP A 146 -17.95 -3.94 -1.44
C ASP A 146 -18.84 -5.19 -1.52
N PRO A 147 -20.00 -5.21 -0.83
CA PRO A 147 -21.04 -6.18 -1.07
C PRO A 147 -21.65 -5.88 -2.45
N ALA A 148 -20.85 -6.00 -3.50
CA ALA A 148 -21.37 -6.14 -4.84
C ALA A 148 -22.22 -7.41 -4.83
N PRO A 149 -23.50 -7.33 -5.22
CA PRO A 149 -24.28 -8.51 -5.53
C PRO A 149 -23.51 -9.25 -6.64
N GLY A 150 -22.76 -10.28 -6.28
CA GLY A 150 -21.87 -10.97 -7.22
C GLY A 150 -20.51 -11.37 -6.67
N ASN A 151 -20.12 -10.89 -5.48
CA ASN A 151 -18.80 -11.16 -4.91
C ASN A 151 -18.75 -12.57 -4.27
N PRO A 152 -17.95 -13.52 -4.80
CA PRO A 152 -17.87 -14.89 -4.29
C PRO A 152 -17.37 -15.00 -2.85
N TRP A 153 -16.74 -13.94 -2.32
CA TRP A 153 -16.22 -13.89 -0.94
C TRP A 153 -17.24 -13.43 0.09
N THR A 154 -18.23 -12.61 -0.28
CA THR A 154 -19.30 -12.17 0.63
C THR A 154 -20.64 -12.87 0.35
N ASN A 155 -20.79 -13.48 -0.83
CA ASN A 155 -22.00 -14.19 -1.23
C ASN A 155 -21.67 -15.34 -2.22
N PRO A 156 -21.42 -16.56 -1.74
CA PRO A 156 -21.04 -17.71 -2.58
C PRO A 156 -22.06 -18.12 -3.66
N GLY A 157 -23.24 -17.48 -3.71
CA GLY A 157 -24.30 -17.71 -4.70
C GLY A 157 -24.59 -16.55 -5.64
N ALA A 158 -23.85 -15.44 -5.58
CA ALA A 158 -24.10 -14.29 -6.44
C ALA A 158 -23.23 -14.39 -7.70
N GLY A 159 -23.83 -14.82 -8.81
CA GLY A 159 -23.16 -15.17 -10.06
C GLY A 159 -22.51 -14.02 -10.83
N GLY A 160 -21.37 -13.50 -10.35
CA GLY A 160 -20.45 -12.66 -11.11
C GLY A 160 -19.32 -13.49 -11.73
N SER A 161 -19.15 -13.43 -13.05
CA SER A 161 -18.16 -14.20 -13.81
C SER A 161 -16.73 -13.65 -13.71
N CYS A 162 -16.22 -13.40 -12.51
CA CYS A 162 -14.80 -13.11 -12.33
C CYS A 162 -13.98 -14.39 -12.60
N ALA A 163 -13.34 -14.44 -13.76
CA ALA A 163 -12.58 -15.59 -14.21
C ALA A 163 -11.31 -15.84 -13.38
N ASN A 164 -10.77 -14.85 -12.67
CA ASN A 164 -9.67 -15.07 -11.73
C ASN A 164 -9.87 -14.18 -10.49
N THR A 165 -9.92 -14.78 -9.30
CA THR A 165 -9.99 -14.05 -8.02
C THR A 165 -8.70 -14.28 -7.25
N CYS A 166 -8.02 -13.20 -6.84
CA CYS A 166 -6.80 -13.28 -6.03
C CYS A 166 -7.02 -12.66 -4.65
N SER A 167 -6.29 -13.12 -3.64
CA SER A 167 -6.21 -12.47 -2.32
C SER A 167 -4.77 -12.18 -1.98
N ILE A 168 -4.56 -11.15 -1.19
CA ILE A 168 -3.23 -10.65 -0.82
C ILE A 168 -2.85 -10.98 0.63
N ASP A 169 -3.84 -11.26 1.47
CA ASP A 169 -3.65 -11.51 2.91
C ASP A 169 -3.82 -12.99 3.27
N LEU A 170 -4.09 -13.85 2.29
CA LEU A 170 -4.19 -15.31 2.48
C LEU A 170 -2.85 -16.03 2.31
N THR A 171 -1.74 -15.32 2.42
CA THR A 171 -0.40 -15.92 2.40
C THR A 171 0.39 -15.52 3.63
N SER A 172 1.47 -16.25 3.93
CA SER A 172 2.41 -15.89 4.99
C SER A 172 3.27 -14.66 4.66
N LYS A 173 3.08 -14.03 3.49
CA LYS A 173 3.87 -12.89 2.99
C LYS A 173 2.92 -11.77 2.54
N THR A 174 2.77 -10.76 3.38
CA THR A 174 1.95 -9.55 3.10
C THR A 174 2.22 -9.02 1.70
N GLY A 175 1.15 -8.77 0.92
CA GLY A 175 1.24 -8.25 -0.46
C GLY A 175 1.47 -9.26 -1.55
N THR A 176 1.57 -10.56 -1.21
CA THR A 176 1.72 -11.60 -2.22
C THR A 176 0.33 -12.05 -2.67
N PRO A 177 -0.06 -11.80 -3.93
CA PRO A 177 -1.33 -12.29 -4.43
C PRO A 177 -1.28 -13.82 -4.55
N VAL A 178 -2.33 -14.48 -4.06
CA VAL A 178 -2.61 -15.90 -4.27
C VAL A 178 -3.91 -16.04 -5.05
N LEU A 179 -3.89 -16.86 -6.09
CA LEU A 179 -5.10 -17.21 -6.85
C LEU A 179 -6.00 -18.09 -5.97
N ILE A 180 -7.24 -17.64 -5.78
CA ILE A 180 -8.27 -18.34 -5.00
C ILE A 180 -9.21 -19.10 -5.92
N SER A 181 -9.55 -18.55 -7.09
CA SER A 181 -10.45 -19.18 -8.04
C SER A 181 -10.16 -18.75 -9.48
N GLY A 182 -10.26 -19.70 -10.44
CA GLY A 182 -10.25 -19.43 -11.88
C GLY A 182 -10.56 -20.66 -12.76
N PRO A 183 -10.68 -20.54 -14.10
CA PRO A 183 -11.13 -21.61 -15.00
C PRO A 183 -10.19 -22.83 -15.01
N GLN A 184 -8.94 -22.64 -14.61
CA GLN A 184 -8.07 -23.73 -14.18
C GLN A 184 -8.28 -23.91 -12.68
N GLY A 185 -9.31 -24.68 -12.30
CA GLY A 185 -9.47 -25.14 -10.93
C GLY A 185 -8.13 -25.66 -10.40
N GLY A 186 -7.80 -25.30 -9.15
CA GLY A 186 -6.52 -25.64 -8.51
C GLY A 186 -6.04 -27.03 -8.91
N GLN A 187 -4.81 -27.10 -9.41
CA GLN A 187 -4.31 -28.31 -10.06
C GLN A 187 -4.52 -29.55 -9.19
N PRO A 188 -5.21 -30.60 -9.69
CA PRO A 188 -5.33 -31.87 -8.99
C PRO A 188 -3.98 -32.59 -9.10
N GLY A 189 -3.20 -32.61 -8.02
CA GLY A 189 -1.94 -33.37 -7.99
C GLY A 189 -0.92 -32.95 -6.93
N GLN A 190 -1.05 -31.75 -6.34
CA GLN A 190 -0.27 -31.44 -5.14
C GLN A 190 -1.02 -31.97 -3.90
N PRO A 191 -0.34 -32.74 -3.02
CA PRO A 191 -0.86 -33.01 -1.68
C PRO A 191 -1.26 -31.66 -1.07
N PRO A 192 -2.39 -31.57 -0.34
CA PRO A 192 -2.76 -30.31 0.30
C PRO A 192 -1.58 -29.88 1.16
N ALA A 193 -0.97 -28.75 0.79
CA ALA A 193 0.00 -28.10 1.66
C ALA A 193 -0.74 -27.85 2.99
N PRO A 194 -0.20 -28.28 4.15
CA PRO A 194 -0.83 -27.99 5.41
C PRO A 194 -0.83 -26.46 5.60
N GLY A 195 -1.98 -25.82 5.36
CA GLY A 195 -2.17 -24.39 5.60
C GLY A 195 -2.58 -23.51 4.41
N GLY A 196 -3.15 -24.06 3.33
CA GLY A 196 -3.53 -23.28 2.14
C GLY A 196 -5.04 -23.07 1.99
N GLY A 197 -5.57 -22.06 2.65
CA GLY A 197 -6.99 -21.72 2.75
C GLY A 197 -7.31 -21.60 4.23
N HIS A 198 -7.85 -20.48 4.71
CA HIS A 198 -8.27 -20.38 6.11
C HIS A 198 -9.50 -21.27 6.35
N ALA A 199 -9.30 -22.59 6.33
CA ALA A 199 -10.11 -23.59 7.02
C ALA A 199 -9.92 -23.48 8.54
N CYS A 200 -9.65 -22.28 9.04
CA CYS A 200 -9.58 -22.00 10.46
C CYS A 200 -10.85 -21.23 10.82
N THR A 201 -11.50 -21.68 11.87
CA THR A 201 -12.73 -21.05 12.38
C THR A 201 -12.37 -20.34 13.66
N SER A 202 -12.71 -19.05 13.73
CA SER A 202 -12.63 -18.32 14.98
C SER A 202 -13.69 -18.85 15.93
N ALA A 203 -13.29 -19.15 17.17
CA ALA A 203 -14.20 -19.71 18.17
C ALA A 203 -15.36 -18.74 18.46
N LYS A 204 -16.42 -19.24 19.09
CA LYS A 204 -17.45 -18.36 19.67
C LYS A 204 -16.76 -17.37 20.63
N TYR A 205 -17.09 -16.09 20.49
CA TYR A 205 -16.44 -14.93 21.13
C TYR A 205 -15.04 -14.57 20.61
N GLY A 206 -14.51 -15.27 19.61
CA GLY A 206 -13.26 -14.94 18.93
C GLY A 206 -13.42 -13.78 17.94
N GLN A 207 -12.32 -13.06 17.67
CA GLN A 207 -12.28 -12.02 16.66
C GLN A 207 -12.36 -12.64 15.26
N CYS A 208 -13.16 -12.05 14.38
CA CYS A 208 -13.40 -12.56 13.02
C CYS A 208 -13.24 -11.51 11.93
N ALA A 209 -13.14 -10.24 12.28
CA ALA A 209 -12.77 -9.18 11.36
C ALA A 209 -12.20 -7.97 12.14
N GLY A 210 -11.70 -6.99 11.40
CA GLY A 210 -11.13 -5.76 11.91
C GLY A 210 -10.08 -5.22 10.95
N LYS A 211 -9.89 -3.90 10.90
CA LYS A 211 -8.95 -3.22 10.01
C LYS A 211 -7.50 -3.72 10.08
N THR A 212 -7.11 -4.34 11.20
CA THR A 212 -5.78 -4.90 11.45
C THR A 212 -5.83 -6.41 11.75
N TRP A 213 -6.97 -7.06 11.53
CA TRP A 213 -7.16 -8.48 11.85
C TRP A 213 -6.68 -9.38 10.71
N ASN A 214 -5.62 -10.17 10.98
CA ASN A 214 -5.04 -11.13 10.04
C ASN A 214 -5.34 -12.60 10.43
N GLY A 215 -6.37 -12.83 11.26
CA GLY A 215 -6.74 -14.15 11.73
C GLY A 215 -7.96 -14.74 11.03
N CYS A 216 -8.52 -15.81 11.57
CA CYS A 216 -9.66 -16.51 10.99
C CYS A 216 -10.86 -15.58 10.80
N THR A 217 -11.49 -15.61 9.63
CA THR A 217 -12.65 -14.79 9.31
C THR A 217 -13.97 -15.57 9.34
N ALA A 218 -13.89 -16.90 9.18
CA ALA A 218 -15.03 -17.79 9.39
C ALA A 218 -15.28 -18.00 10.87
N CYS A 219 -16.55 -17.95 11.29
CA CYS A 219 -16.95 -18.22 12.67
C CYS A 219 -17.31 -19.68 12.88
N ALA A 220 -17.06 -20.21 14.09
CA ALA A 220 -17.49 -21.53 14.49
C ALA A 220 -19.00 -21.72 14.22
N ALA A 221 -19.39 -22.95 13.85
CA ALA A 221 -20.76 -23.28 13.50
C ALA A 221 -21.77 -22.80 14.55
N GLY A 222 -22.86 -22.17 14.10
CA GLY A 222 -23.89 -21.60 14.97
C GLY A 222 -23.60 -20.19 15.47
N THR A 223 -22.51 -19.55 15.03
CA THR A 223 -22.20 -18.14 15.31
C THR A 223 -21.98 -17.36 14.03
N THR A 224 -22.11 -16.03 14.09
CA THR A 224 -21.87 -15.14 12.94
C THR A 224 -20.95 -14.01 13.33
N CYS A 225 -20.10 -13.56 12.40
CA CYS A 225 -19.21 -12.44 12.64
C CYS A 225 -20.01 -11.15 12.78
N ARG A 226 -20.13 -10.64 14.02
CA ARG A 226 -20.85 -9.42 14.36
C ARG A 226 -19.87 -8.26 14.47
N PHE A 227 -20.09 -7.24 13.65
CA PHE A 227 -19.37 -5.98 13.74
C PHE A 227 -19.58 -5.35 15.11
N GLN A 228 -18.49 -4.91 15.75
CA GLN A 228 -18.56 -4.06 16.94
C GLN A 228 -17.98 -2.68 16.66
N ASN A 229 -16.78 -2.66 16.07
CA ASN A 229 -16.16 -1.45 15.58
C ASN A 229 -15.19 -1.78 14.44
N ASP A 230 -14.67 -0.71 13.85
CA ASP A 230 -13.66 -0.70 12.81
C ASP A 230 -12.49 -1.68 13.02
N TYR A 231 -12.03 -1.86 14.25
CA TYR A 231 -10.88 -2.71 14.58
C TYR A 231 -11.27 -4.10 15.07
N TYR A 232 -12.56 -4.34 15.33
CA TYR A 232 -13.00 -5.55 16.02
C TYR A 232 -14.41 -5.98 15.61
N SER A 233 -14.51 -7.20 15.08
CA SER A 233 -15.76 -7.94 14.92
C SER A 233 -15.63 -9.29 15.61
N GLN A 234 -16.71 -9.79 16.20
CA GLN A 234 -16.70 -10.98 17.06
C GLN A 234 -17.70 -12.03 16.61
N CYS A 235 -17.34 -13.31 16.69
CA CYS A 235 -18.26 -14.42 16.47
C CYS A 235 -19.27 -14.54 17.64
N LEU A 236 -20.56 -14.29 17.37
CA LEU A 236 -21.65 -14.38 18.36
C LEU A 236 -22.75 -15.34 17.91
#